data_AF-A0A5C3KDJ7-F1
#
_entry.id   AF-A0A5C3KDJ7-F1
#
_cell.length_a   1.000
_cell.length_b   1.000
_cell.length_c   1.000
_cell.angle_alpha   90.00
_cell.angle_beta   90.00
_cell.angle_gamma   90.00
#
_symmetry.space_group_name_H-M   'P 1'
#
loop_
_entity.id
_entity.type
_entity.pdbx_description
1 polymer ?
#
loop_
_entity_poly.entity_id
_entity_poly.type
_entity_poly.pdbx_seq_one_letter_code
_entity_poly.pdbx_strand_id
1 'polypeptide(L)'
;MPSFGNGTIRRFGLNASEFKRKAARDYEDLLQCAIPAFDGLIPAPHNEIVMKLLKLCAEWHALAKLHMHTDLTLELLEETTTAMATQFRLFLEQTCAQVVTFELPKEAEAHHKREQSQKDKGQSNSCPRLSIRPHKCSPSQRKTLNINTYKYHALGDYVFTIKKFGTTDSFNSDIVSR
;
A
#
# COMPACT_ATOMS: atom_id res chain seq x y z
N MET A 1 -8.72 16.59 -5.62
CA MET A 1 -9.90 16.01 -6.29
C MET A 1 -11.17 16.47 -5.57
N PRO A 2 -12.19 16.98 -6.28
CA PRO A 2 -13.49 17.29 -5.70
C PRO A 2 -14.27 16.02 -5.36
N SER A 3 -15.31 16.15 -4.52
CA SER A 3 -16.25 15.05 -4.24
C SER A 3 -17.04 14.67 -5.49
N PHE A 4 -17.36 13.39 -5.66
CA PHE A 4 -18.12 12.88 -6.81
C PHE A 4 -19.26 11.94 -6.35
N GLY A 5 -20.32 11.84 -7.15
CA GLY A 5 -21.41 10.89 -6.94
C GLY A 5 -22.23 11.11 -5.66
N ASN A 6 -22.73 12.32 -5.40
CA ASN A 6 -23.56 12.65 -4.23
C ASN A 6 -23.05 12.09 -2.88
N GLY A 7 -21.73 12.11 -2.67
CA GLY A 7 -21.08 11.65 -1.44
C GLY A 7 -20.47 10.23 -1.51
N THR A 8 -20.50 9.57 -2.68
CA THR A 8 -19.77 8.31 -2.91
C THR A 8 -18.26 8.50 -2.78
N ILE A 9 -17.66 9.46 -3.51
CA ILE A 9 -16.24 9.80 -3.36
C ILE A 9 -16.13 11.05 -2.50
N ARG A 10 -15.48 10.91 -1.33
CA ARG A 10 -15.36 12.01 -0.36
C ARG A 10 -14.14 12.88 -0.64
N ARG A 11 -14.13 14.04 0.01
CA ARG A 11 -12.97 14.95 -0.04
C ARG A 11 -11.77 14.30 0.63
N PHE A 12 -10.68 14.14 -0.11
CA PHE A 12 -9.40 13.73 0.46
C PHE A 12 -8.83 14.81 1.38
N GLY A 13 -8.09 14.39 2.41
CA GLY A 13 -7.31 15.31 3.22
C GLY A 13 -6.29 16.09 2.39
N LEU A 14 -5.80 17.22 2.93
CA LEU A 14 -4.86 18.12 2.24
C LEU A 14 -3.65 17.40 1.64
N ASN A 15 -3.19 16.33 2.30
CA ASN A 15 -2.11 15.50 1.79
C ASN A 15 -2.49 14.01 1.85
N ALA A 16 -2.84 13.44 0.69
CA ALA A 16 -3.19 12.02 0.58
C ALA A 16 -1.98 11.09 0.85
N SER A 17 -0.76 11.52 0.54
CA SER A 17 0.45 10.71 0.70
C SER A 17 0.94 10.61 2.15
N GLU A 18 0.37 11.38 3.08
CA GLU A 18 0.69 11.23 4.50
C GLU A 18 0.13 9.96 5.14
N PHE A 19 -0.87 9.32 4.51
CA PHE A 19 -1.52 8.09 4.99
C PHE A 19 -1.90 8.10 6.49
N LYS A 20 -2.31 9.25 7.02
CA LYS A 20 -2.76 9.38 8.42
C LYS A 20 -4.25 9.03 8.56
N ARG A 21 -4.56 8.19 9.56
CA ARG A 21 -5.93 7.90 10.05
C ARG A 21 -6.91 7.49 8.94
N LYS A 22 -6.45 6.69 7.98
CA LYS A 22 -7.25 6.19 6.86
C LYS A 22 -8.12 5.01 7.31
N ALA A 23 -9.42 5.08 7.05
CA ALA A 23 -10.32 3.94 7.12
C ALA A 23 -10.24 3.14 5.81
N ALA A 24 -10.74 1.89 5.80
CA ALA A 24 -10.77 1.04 4.60
C ALA A 24 -11.37 1.76 3.37
N ARG A 25 -12.47 2.48 3.57
CA ARG A 25 -13.14 3.29 2.53
C ARG A 25 -12.25 4.38 1.93
N ASP A 26 -11.34 4.97 2.70
CA ASP A 26 -10.44 5.99 2.15
C ASP A 26 -9.41 5.40 1.18
N TYR A 27 -9.04 4.13 1.34
CA TYR A 27 -8.16 3.44 0.40
C TYR A 27 -8.90 3.11 -0.90
N GLU A 28 -10.16 2.69 -0.79
CA GLU A 28 -11.02 2.46 -1.95
C GLU A 28 -11.20 3.74 -2.77
N ASP A 29 -11.59 4.86 -2.13
CA ASP A 29 -11.78 6.13 -2.82
C ASP A 29 -10.48 6.58 -3.51
N LEU A 30 -9.31 6.41 -2.86
CA LEU A 30 -8.02 6.73 -3.45
C LEU A 30 -7.72 5.86 -4.68
N LEU A 31 -8.02 4.56 -4.63
CA LEU A 31 -7.79 3.64 -5.74
C LEU A 31 -8.70 3.97 -6.94
N GLN A 32 -9.99 4.25 -6.68
CA GLN A 32 -10.95 4.67 -7.71
C GLN A 32 -10.51 5.96 -8.42
N CYS A 33 -9.84 6.83 -7.68
CA CYS A 33 -9.39 8.13 -8.15
C CYS A 33 -7.96 8.13 -8.73
N ALA A 34 -7.24 7.03 -8.61
CA ALA A 34 -5.82 6.99 -8.93
C ALA A 34 -5.55 7.16 -10.42
N ILE A 35 -6.29 6.45 -11.29
CA ILE A 35 -6.07 6.45 -12.74
C ILE A 35 -6.03 7.89 -13.31
N PRO A 36 -7.07 8.73 -13.16
CA PRO A 36 -7.02 10.10 -13.69
C PRO A 36 -6.02 11.01 -12.96
N ALA A 37 -5.61 10.69 -11.74
CA ALA A 37 -4.62 11.50 -11.00
C ALA A 37 -3.18 11.22 -11.45
N PHE A 38 -2.91 10.01 -11.94
CA PHE A 38 -1.58 9.58 -12.40
C PHE A 38 -1.41 9.65 -13.93
N ASP A 39 -2.49 9.88 -14.68
CA ASP A 39 -2.42 9.96 -16.14
C ASP A 39 -1.53 11.12 -16.61
N GLY A 40 -0.44 10.78 -17.29
CA GLY A 40 0.56 11.73 -17.78
C GLY A 40 1.42 12.37 -16.69
N LEU A 41 1.26 11.96 -15.42
CA LEU A 41 2.04 12.49 -14.31
C LEU A 41 3.50 12.02 -14.36
N ILE A 42 3.71 10.78 -14.80
CA ILE A 42 5.03 10.15 -14.87
C ILE A 42 5.48 10.17 -16.34
N PRO A 43 6.75 10.48 -16.65
CA PRO A 43 7.22 10.45 -18.02
C PRO A 43 7.23 9.02 -18.59
N ALA A 44 7.08 8.91 -19.92
CA ALA A 44 7.28 7.67 -20.64
C ALA A 44 8.74 7.17 -20.47
N PRO A 45 8.99 5.85 -20.39
CA PRO A 45 8.04 4.74 -20.57
C PRO A 45 7.27 4.33 -19.30
N HIS A 46 7.58 4.92 -18.13
CA HIS A 46 7.06 4.47 -16.85
C HIS A 46 5.56 4.73 -16.65
N ASN A 47 5.03 5.77 -17.30
CA ASN A 47 3.60 6.09 -17.24
C ASN A 47 2.72 4.88 -17.56
N GLU A 48 2.99 4.20 -18.68
CA GLU A 48 2.19 3.08 -19.16
C GLU A 48 2.21 1.92 -18.16
N ILE A 49 3.37 1.67 -17.55
CA ILE A 49 3.56 0.62 -16.56
C ILE A 49 2.71 0.91 -15.32
N VAL A 50 2.77 2.15 -14.82
CA VAL A 50 2.01 2.58 -13.63
C VAL A 50 0.51 2.62 -13.92
N MET A 51 0.10 3.16 -15.05
CA MET A 51 -1.31 3.21 -15.44
C MET A 51 -1.92 1.82 -15.59
N LYS A 52 -1.21 0.89 -16.23
CA LYS A 52 -1.63 -0.51 -16.31
C LYS A 52 -1.68 -1.19 -14.94
N LEU A 53 -0.73 -0.90 -14.06
CA LEU A 53 -0.73 -1.41 -12.69
C LEU A 53 -1.94 -0.90 -11.90
N LEU A 54 -2.24 0.40 -11.97
CA LEU A 54 -3.40 1.01 -11.31
C LEU A 54 -4.72 0.42 -11.83
N LYS A 55 -4.84 0.20 -13.15
CA LYS A 55 -6.00 -0.47 -13.75
C LYS A 55 -6.19 -1.88 -13.18
N LEU A 56 -5.12 -2.67 -13.12
CA LEU A 56 -5.17 -4.04 -12.59
C LEU A 56 -5.51 -4.06 -11.09
N CYS A 57 -4.95 -3.14 -10.30
CA CYS A 57 -5.33 -3.00 -8.90
C CYS A 57 -6.81 -2.66 -8.72
N ALA A 58 -7.35 -1.74 -9.53
CA ALA A 58 -8.75 -1.35 -9.48
C ALA A 58 -9.69 -2.49 -9.89
N GLU A 59 -9.36 -3.21 -10.97
CA GLU A 59 -10.10 -4.38 -11.46
C GLU A 59 -10.07 -5.52 -10.44
N TRP A 60 -8.89 -5.85 -9.91
CA TRP A 60 -8.75 -6.88 -8.88
C TRP A 60 -9.58 -6.53 -7.65
N HIS A 61 -9.52 -5.28 -7.18
CA HIS A 61 -10.31 -4.84 -6.04
C HIS A 61 -11.81 -4.91 -6.32
N ALA A 62 -12.25 -4.50 -7.51
CA ALA A 62 -13.66 -4.56 -7.92
C ALA A 62 -14.20 -6.01 -7.96
N LEU A 63 -13.39 -6.96 -8.40
CA LEU A 63 -13.73 -8.38 -8.42
C LEU A 63 -13.73 -8.99 -7.01
N ALA A 64 -12.69 -8.71 -6.22
CA ALA A 64 -12.55 -9.23 -4.87
C ALA A 64 -13.66 -8.75 -3.92
N LYS A 65 -14.23 -7.57 -4.16
CA LYS A 65 -15.31 -7.00 -3.34
C LYS A 65 -16.73 -7.42 -3.75
N LEU A 66 -16.90 -8.27 -4.75
CA LEU A 66 -18.24 -8.69 -5.17
C LEU A 66 -18.95 -9.43 -4.03
N HIS A 67 -20.22 -9.08 -3.79
CA HIS A 67 -21.04 -9.76 -2.78
C HIS A 67 -21.62 -11.10 -3.30
N MET A 68 -21.42 -11.39 -4.58
CA MET A 68 -21.80 -12.65 -5.20
C MET A 68 -20.77 -13.00 -6.27
N HIS A 69 -20.21 -14.20 -6.17
CA HIS A 69 -19.32 -14.74 -7.17
C HIS A 69 -20.02 -15.80 -8.02
N THR A 70 -19.62 -15.84 -9.28
CA THR A 70 -19.93 -16.92 -10.24
C THR A 70 -18.60 -17.56 -10.65
N ASP A 71 -18.64 -18.72 -11.30
CA ASP A 71 -17.42 -19.35 -11.80
C ASP A 71 -16.61 -18.41 -12.71
N LEU A 72 -17.30 -17.63 -13.55
CA LEU A 72 -16.69 -16.63 -14.43
C LEU A 72 -16.00 -15.49 -13.65
N THR A 73 -16.62 -14.96 -12.59
CA THR A 73 -16.00 -13.86 -11.83
C THR A 73 -14.84 -14.34 -10.97
N LEU A 74 -14.84 -15.61 -10.57
CA LEU A 74 -13.71 -16.24 -9.89
C LEU A 74 -12.54 -16.49 -10.83
N GLU A 75 -12.81 -16.96 -12.04
CA GLU A 75 -11.80 -17.10 -13.10
C GLU A 75 -11.17 -15.75 -13.44
N LEU A 76 -11.99 -14.72 -13.65
CA LEU A 76 -11.50 -13.37 -13.92
C LEU A 76 -10.67 -12.81 -12.75
N LEU A 77 -11.03 -13.11 -11.50
CA LEU A 77 -10.23 -12.70 -10.33
C LEU A 77 -8.87 -13.40 -10.31
N GLU A 78 -8.80 -14.69 -10.66
CA GLU A 78 -7.55 -15.46 -10.75
C GLU A 78 -6.63 -14.93 -11.86
N GLU A 79 -7.20 -14.69 -13.05
CA GLU A 79 -6.50 -14.09 -14.19
C GLU A 79 -5.95 -12.70 -13.85
N THR A 80 -6.80 -11.85 -13.26
CA THR A 80 -6.43 -10.50 -12.86
C THR A 80 -5.33 -10.52 -11.79
N THR A 81 -5.39 -11.47 -10.86
CA THR A 81 -4.33 -11.65 -9.83
C THR A 81 -2.98 -11.97 -10.49
N THR A 82 -2.98 -12.87 -11.46
CA THR A 82 -1.76 -13.26 -12.21
C THR A 82 -1.21 -12.11 -13.04
N ALA A 83 -2.08 -11.38 -13.73
CA ALA A 83 -1.72 -10.21 -14.52
C ALA A 83 -1.14 -9.10 -13.63
N MET A 84 -1.79 -8.82 -12.49
CA MET A 84 -1.35 -7.83 -11.52
C MET A 84 0.03 -8.18 -10.92
N ALA A 85 0.24 -9.44 -10.53
CA ALA A 85 1.55 -9.90 -10.02
C ALA A 85 2.67 -9.73 -11.06
N THR A 86 2.38 -10.03 -12.32
CA THR A 86 3.33 -9.82 -13.43
C THR A 86 3.62 -8.34 -13.64
N GLN A 87 2.59 -7.49 -13.57
CA GLN A 87 2.75 -6.05 -13.70
C GLN A 87 3.55 -5.44 -12.53
N PHE A 88 3.39 -5.94 -11.30
CA PHE A 88 4.23 -5.53 -10.16
C PHE A 88 5.70 -5.86 -10.37
N ARG A 89 6.02 -7.05 -10.90
CA ARG A 89 7.41 -7.41 -11.25
C ARG A 89 7.98 -6.48 -12.32
N LEU A 90 7.21 -6.20 -13.37
CA LEU A 90 7.61 -5.25 -14.42
C LEU A 90 7.86 -3.84 -13.85
N PHE A 91 6.98 -3.37 -12.96
CA PHE A 91 7.13 -2.07 -12.30
C PHE A 91 8.41 -2.00 -11.47
N LEU A 92 8.75 -3.06 -10.73
CA LEU A 92 10.01 -3.13 -9.98
C LEU A 92 11.23 -3.08 -10.90
N GLU A 93 11.26 -3.92 -11.93
CA GLU A 93 12.42 -4.12 -12.81
C GLU A 93 12.66 -2.91 -13.72
N GLN A 94 11.60 -2.29 -14.24
CA GLN A 94 11.73 -1.21 -15.19
C GLN A 94 11.62 0.17 -14.56
N THR A 95 10.75 0.37 -13.57
CA THR A 95 10.51 1.70 -13.00
C THR A 95 11.27 1.91 -11.70
N CYS A 96 11.11 1.03 -10.70
CA CYS A 96 11.82 1.20 -9.42
C CYS A 96 13.34 1.05 -9.54
N ALA A 97 13.84 0.30 -10.53
CA ALA A 97 15.28 0.21 -10.78
C ALA A 97 15.89 1.54 -11.26
N GLN A 98 15.11 2.35 -12.00
CA GLN A 98 15.56 3.61 -12.59
C GLN A 98 15.27 4.82 -11.68
N VAL A 99 14.23 4.74 -10.85
CA VAL A 99 13.84 5.81 -9.93
C VAL A 99 14.41 5.54 -8.54
N VAL A 100 15.35 6.38 -8.10
CA VAL A 100 15.88 6.30 -6.74
C VAL A 100 14.89 6.92 -5.76
N THR A 101 14.24 6.07 -4.96
CA THR A 101 13.35 6.48 -3.88
C THR A 101 14.04 6.41 -2.52
N PHE A 102 13.68 7.34 -1.65
CA PHE A 102 14.19 7.44 -0.27
C PHE A 102 13.03 7.33 0.71
N GLU A 103 13.36 7.02 1.96
CA GLU A 103 12.37 7.06 3.05
C GLU A 103 11.78 8.45 3.20
N LEU A 104 10.49 8.50 3.56
CA LEU A 104 9.84 9.77 3.89
C LEU A 104 10.51 10.34 5.16
N PRO A 105 10.54 11.68 5.36
CA PRO A 105 11.16 12.28 6.55
C PRO A 105 10.66 11.68 7.87
N LYS A 106 9.36 11.37 7.94
CA LYS A 106 8.73 10.73 9.11
C LYS A 106 9.22 9.30 9.34
N GLU A 107 9.45 8.54 8.28
CA GLU A 107 9.99 7.17 8.37
C GLU A 107 11.42 7.21 8.87
N ALA A 108 12.25 8.12 8.34
CA ALA A 108 13.62 8.33 8.78
C ALA A 108 13.70 8.76 10.26
N GLU A 109 12.82 9.68 10.69
CA GLU A 109 12.70 10.07 12.11
C GLU A 109 12.29 8.90 13.01
N ALA A 110 11.30 8.10 12.58
CA ALA A 110 10.84 6.94 13.33
C ALA A 110 11.94 5.87 13.44
N HIS A 111 12.71 5.66 12.37
CA HIS A 111 13.88 4.79 12.36
C HIS A 111 14.93 5.28 13.36
N HIS A 112 15.29 6.57 13.32
CA HIS A 112 16.27 7.14 14.24
C HIS A 112 15.87 6.98 15.72
N LYS A 113 14.60 7.19 16.06
CA LYS A 113 14.07 6.96 17.41
C LYS A 113 14.19 5.49 17.84
N ARG A 114 13.96 4.54 16.94
CA ARG A 114 14.14 3.10 17.20
C ARG A 114 15.61 2.78 17.45
N GLU A 115 16.53 3.31 16.65
CA GLU A 115 17.96 3.10 16.86
C GLU A 115 18.46 3.68 18.19
N GLN A 116 17.98 4.86 18.58
CA GLN A 116 18.31 5.47 19.87
C GLN A 116 17.80 4.61 21.03
N SER A 117 16.52 4.21 21.01
CA SER A 117 15.95 3.35 22.06
C SER A 117 16.58 1.95 22.15
N GLN A 118 17.15 1.43 21.06
CA GLN A 118 17.93 0.19 21.09
C GLN A 118 19.33 0.39 21.69
N LYS A 119 19.98 1.53 21.45
CA LYS A 119 21.28 1.88 22.05
C LYS A 119 21.16 2.13 23.55
N ASP A 120 20.08 2.77 23.98
CA ASP A 120 19.81 3.04 25.40
C ASP A 120 19.57 1.75 26.21
N LYS A 121 19.08 0.67 25.57
CA LYS A 121 18.92 -0.65 26.20
C LYS A 121 20.22 -1.44 26.34
N GLY A 122 21.30 -1.02 25.67
CA GLY A 122 22.61 -1.69 25.67
C GLY A 122 23.69 -1.04 26.55
N GLN A 123 23.41 0.12 27.16
CA GLN A 123 24.34 0.83 28.05
C GLN A 123 23.75 1.03 29.44
N SER A 124 23.67 -0.05 30.22
CA SER A 124 23.73 0.07 31.68
C SER A 124 25.20 0.28 32.08
N ASN A 125 25.49 1.43 32.69
CA ASN A 125 26.77 1.90 33.25
C ASN A 125 27.72 2.70 32.33
N SER A 126 27.47 4.01 32.22
CA SER A 126 28.42 5.05 32.67
C SER A 126 27.84 6.46 32.50
N CYS A 127 28.34 7.40 33.32
CA CYS A 127 27.83 8.74 33.64
C CYS A 127 27.32 9.63 32.47
N PRO A 128 26.39 10.56 32.73
CA PRO A 128 25.85 11.46 31.71
C PRO A 128 26.86 12.57 31.40
N ARG A 129 27.57 12.46 30.27
CA ARG A 129 28.28 13.60 29.68
C ARG A 129 27.32 14.30 28.71
N LEU A 130 26.91 15.52 29.04
CA LEU A 130 26.18 16.43 28.15
C LEU A 130 27.07 16.77 26.94
N SER A 131 27.08 15.90 25.93
CA SER A 131 27.57 16.26 24.61
C SER A 131 26.37 16.69 23.77
N ILE A 132 26.23 17.99 23.55
CA ILE A 132 25.42 18.53 22.46
C ILE A 132 26.08 18.02 21.18
N ARG A 133 25.64 16.87 20.69
CA ARG A 133 26.04 16.36 19.38
C ARG A 133 25.21 17.14 18.36
N PRO A 134 25.82 17.71 17.31
CA PRO A 134 25.04 18.31 16.23
C PRO A 134 24.09 17.23 15.70
N HIS A 135 22.82 17.58 15.48
CA HIS A 135 21.85 16.75 14.79
C HIS A 135 22.41 16.40 13.40
N LYS A 136 23.23 15.34 13.30
CA LYS A 136 23.52 14.70 12.03
C LYS A 136 22.23 14.01 11.65
N CYS A 137 21.46 14.66 10.79
CA CYS A 137 20.42 14.00 10.01
C CYS A 137 21.10 12.80 9.35
N SER A 138 20.80 11.59 9.83
CA SER A 138 21.24 10.38 9.14
C SER A 138 20.77 10.48 7.69
N PRO A 139 21.62 10.18 6.69
CA PRO A 139 21.20 10.24 5.31
C PRO A 139 19.95 9.36 5.14
N SER A 140 18.89 9.91 4.54
CA SER A 140 17.65 9.18 4.32
C SER A 140 17.97 7.88 3.59
N GLN A 141 17.49 6.75 4.11
CA GLN A 141 17.82 5.45 3.55
C GLN A 141 17.12 5.28 2.20
N ARG A 142 17.81 4.65 1.25
CA ARG A 142 17.18 4.27 -0.02
C ARG A 142 16.10 3.24 0.27
N LYS A 143 14.90 3.44 -0.28
CA LYS A 143 13.77 2.54 -0.10
C LYS A 143 13.36 1.96 -1.43
N THR A 144 13.30 0.64 -1.54
CA THR A 144 12.77 -0.06 -2.70
C THR A 144 11.50 -0.81 -2.29
N LEU A 145 10.54 -0.89 -3.20
CA LEU A 145 9.34 -1.69 -3.00
C LEU A 145 9.71 -3.18 -2.82
N ASN A 146 9.20 -3.82 -1.76
CA ASN A 146 9.40 -5.24 -1.51
C ASN A 146 8.09 -6.00 -1.77
N ILE A 147 8.07 -6.82 -2.82
CA ILE A 147 6.93 -7.67 -3.17
C ILE A 147 6.97 -9.05 -2.49
N ASN A 148 8.08 -9.44 -1.88
CA ASN A 148 8.23 -10.71 -1.16
C ASN A 148 7.71 -10.57 0.28
N THR A 149 6.48 -10.09 0.43
CA THR A 149 5.80 -9.97 1.72
C THR A 149 4.51 -10.76 1.68
N TYR A 150 4.06 -11.21 2.86
CA TYR A 150 2.80 -11.95 3.00
C TYR A 150 1.63 -11.26 2.28
N LYS A 151 1.58 -9.92 2.31
CA LYS A 151 0.51 -9.14 1.68
C LYS A 151 0.36 -9.42 0.18
N TYR A 152 1.46 -9.62 -0.55
CA TYR A 152 1.41 -9.92 -1.98
C TYR A 152 1.10 -11.39 -2.24
N HIS A 153 1.65 -12.30 -1.42
CA HIS A 153 1.41 -13.74 -1.57
C HIS A 153 -0.06 -14.09 -1.27
N ALA A 154 -0.64 -13.47 -0.25
CA ALA A 154 -2.03 -13.69 0.15
C ALA A 154 -3.05 -13.29 -0.93
N LEU A 155 -2.67 -12.46 -1.92
CA LEU A 155 -3.57 -12.08 -3.02
C LEU A 155 -3.97 -13.29 -3.88
N GLY A 156 -3.07 -14.26 -4.05
CA GLY A 156 -3.35 -15.51 -4.77
C GLY A 156 -4.35 -16.41 -4.05
N ASP A 157 -4.43 -16.31 -2.72
CA ASP A 157 -5.30 -17.15 -1.91
C ASP A 157 -6.76 -16.68 -1.87
N TYR A 158 -7.08 -15.51 -2.46
CA TYR A 158 -8.43 -14.94 -2.42
C TYR A 158 -9.45 -15.85 -3.09
N VAL A 159 -9.19 -16.33 -4.30
CA VAL A 159 -10.12 -17.19 -5.04
C VAL A 159 -10.40 -18.48 -4.29
N PHE A 160 -9.36 -19.11 -3.74
CA PHE A 160 -9.49 -20.31 -2.92
C PHE A 160 -10.29 -20.04 -1.63
N THR A 161 -9.97 -18.95 -0.95
CA THR A 161 -10.67 -18.51 0.27
C THR A 161 -12.16 -18.28 0.00
N ILE A 162 -12.49 -17.58 -1.09
CA ILE A 162 -13.88 -17.30 -1.49
C ILE A 162 -14.64 -18.59 -1.80
N LYS A 163 -14.04 -19.52 -2.55
CA LYS A 163 -14.65 -20.82 -2.86
C LYS A 163 -14.95 -21.64 -1.60
N LYS A 164 -14.08 -21.55 -0.59
CA LYS A 164 -14.17 -22.37 0.62
C LYS A 164 -15.03 -21.77 1.72
N PHE A 165 -15.00 -20.44 1.88
CA PHE A 165 -15.58 -19.75 3.03
C PHE A 165 -16.64 -18.71 2.66
N GLY A 166 -16.85 -18.45 1.37
CA GLY A 166 -17.76 -17.41 0.89
C GLY A 166 -17.08 -16.04 0.74
N THR A 167 -17.89 -15.04 0.41
CA THR A 167 -17.43 -13.66 0.18
C THR A 167 -16.86 -13.02 1.45
N THR A 168 -15.92 -12.09 1.27
CA THR A 168 -15.22 -11.42 2.39
C THR A 168 -16.01 -10.27 3.01
N ASP A 169 -17.20 -9.96 2.51
CA ASP A 169 -18.07 -8.86 2.96
C ASP A 169 -18.82 -9.16 4.27
N SER A 170 -18.92 -10.43 4.65
CA SER A 170 -19.81 -10.90 5.73
C SER A 170 -19.12 -11.31 7.04
N PHE A 171 -17.82 -11.04 7.22
CA PHE A 171 -17.14 -11.33 8.49
C PHE A 171 -17.39 -10.21 9.51
N ASN A 172 -18.48 -10.32 10.27
CA ASN A 172 -18.61 -9.58 11.52
C ASN A 172 -17.96 -10.41 12.65
N SER A 173 -16.93 -9.86 13.31
CA SER A 173 -16.28 -10.50 14.48
C SER A 173 -16.93 -10.09 15.81
N ASP A 174 -18.14 -9.53 15.77
CA ASP A 174 -18.89 -9.26 16.98
C ASP A 174 -19.23 -10.58 17.68
N ILE A 175 -18.68 -10.75 18.88
CA ILE A 175 -19.09 -11.81 19.79
C ILE A 175 -20.57 -11.58 20.09
N VAL A 176 -21.43 -12.49 19.62
CA VAL A 176 -22.83 -12.53 20.03
C VAL A 176 -22.84 -12.80 21.53
N SER A 177 -22.97 -11.74 22.33
CA SER A 177 -23.28 -11.87 23.75
C SER A 177 -24.66 -12.53 23.83
N ARG A 178 -24.69 -13.74 24.40
CA ARG A 178 -25.93 -14.39 24.84
C ARG A 178 -26.50 -13.68 26.06
#